data_AF-A0A925DIP5-F1
#
_entry.id   AF-A0A925DIP5-F1
#
_cell.length_a   1.000
_cell.length_b   1.000
_cell.length_c   1.000
_cell.angle_alpha   90.00
_cell.angle_beta   90.00
_cell.angle_gamma   90.00
#
_symmetry.space_group_name_H-M   'P 1'
#
loop_
_entity.id
_entity.type
_entity.pdbx_description
1 polymer ?
#
loop_
_entity_poly.entity_id
_entity_poly.type
_entity_poly.pdbx_seq_one_letter_code
_entity_poly.pdbx_strand_id
1 'polypeptide(L)'
;MSTQKQLLEYISALADGELAASEIELAFAALDTVEGRAAWNAYHQIGHTLRSDRCGFELSDGFAANLAARMANEAPGRQATARKGVRRSVGADNEVAAPDVVTSIP
;
A
#
# COMPACT_ATOMS: atom_id res chain seq x y z
N MET A 1 15.45 0.10 -16.06
CA MET A 1 14.91 1.02 -15.04
C MET A 1 15.37 0.55 -13.67
N SER A 2 15.62 1.46 -12.72
CA SER A 2 15.91 1.08 -11.34
C SER A 2 14.63 0.59 -10.66
N THR A 3 14.72 -0.52 -9.93
CA THR A 3 13.61 -1.11 -9.15
C THR A 3 12.99 -0.09 -8.18
N GLN A 4 13.82 0.78 -7.60
CA GLN A 4 13.39 1.89 -6.76
C GLN A 4 12.42 2.85 -7.47
N LYS A 5 12.70 3.20 -8.73
CA LYS A 5 11.87 4.16 -9.48
C LYS A 5 10.49 3.58 -9.75
N GLN A 6 10.45 2.30 -10.13
CA GLN A 6 9.20 1.60 -10.40
C GLN A 6 8.35 1.44 -9.13
N LEU A 7 8.99 1.22 -7.97
CA LEU A 7 8.30 1.20 -6.68
C LEU A 7 7.64 2.56 -6.35
N LEU A 8 8.36 3.67 -6.56
CA LEU A 8 7.81 5.00 -6.32
C LEU A 8 6.65 5.33 -7.26
N GLU A 9 6.73 4.87 -8.51
CA GLU A 9 5.69 5.06 -9.52
C GLU A 9 4.38 4.34 -9.15
N TYR A 10 4.46 3.09 -8.68
CA TYR A 10 3.29 2.36 -8.16
C TYR A 10 2.66 3.04 -6.95
N ILE A 11 3.49 3.58 -6.05
CA ILE A 11 3.00 4.28 -4.84
C ILE A 11 2.35 5.62 -5.21
N SER A 12 2.89 6.34 -6.19
CA SER A 12 2.29 7.57 -6.71
C SER A 12 0.93 7.29 -7.34
N ALA A 13 0.85 6.32 -8.26
CA ALA A 13 -0.39 5.93 -8.91
C ALA A 13 -1.46 5.47 -7.90
N LEU A 14 -1.05 4.76 -6.84
CA LEU A 14 -1.96 4.38 -5.76
C LEU A 14 -2.45 5.60 -4.95
N ALA A 15 -1.58 6.56 -4.64
CA ALA A 15 -1.93 7.74 -3.86
C ALA A 15 -2.93 8.65 -4.60
N ASP A 16 -2.80 8.74 -5.91
CA ASP A 16 -3.68 9.53 -6.79
C ASP A 16 -4.96 8.77 -7.20
N GLY A 17 -5.05 7.47 -6.91
CA GLY A 17 -6.19 6.63 -7.28
C GLY A 17 -6.23 6.21 -8.76
N GLU A 18 -5.11 6.33 -9.46
CA GLU A 18 -4.95 6.03 -10.89
C GLU A 18 -4.42 4.61 -11.15
N LEU A 19 -4.21 3.82 -10.11
CA LEU A 19 -3.67 2.46 -10.22
C LEU A 19 -4.66 1.50 -10.90
N ALA A 20 -4.20 0.71 -11.88
CA ALA A 20 -5.03 -0.31 -12.49
C ALA A 20 -5.37 -1.43 -11.47
N ALA A 21 -6.56 -2.03 -11.59
CA ALA A 21 -7.00 -3.08 -10.68
C ALA A 21 -6.03 -4.28 -10.62
N SER A 22 -5.34 -4.57 -11.72
CA SER A 22 -4.31 -5.63 -11.82
C SER A 22 -3.02 -5.33 -11.06
N GLU A 23 -2.79 -4.07 -10.67
CA GLU A 23 -1.52 -3.62 -10.07
C GLU A 23 -1.65 -3.36 -8.56
N ILE A 24 -2.87 -3.49 -8.01
CA ILE A 24 -3.16 -3.28 -6.58
C ILE A 24 -2.28 -4.15 -5.68
N GLU A 25 -2.15 -5.43 -5.99
CA GLU A 25 -1.32 -6.36 -5.19
C GLU A 25 0.17 -5.98 -5.21
N LEU A 26 0.66 -5.44 -6.34
CA LEU A 26 2.03 -4.96 -6.47
C LEU A 26 2.26 -3.68 -5.66
N ALA A 27 1.30 -2.76 -5.68
CA ALA A 27 1.38 -1.55 -4.87
C ALA A 27 1.30 -1.86 -3.37
N PHE A 28 0.53 -2.86 -2.95
CA PHE A 28 0.55 -3.34 -1.56
C PHE A 28 1.86 -4.00 -1.17
N ALA A 29 2.47 -4.80 -2.06
CA ALA A 29 3.81 -5.34 -1.82
C ALA A 29 4.86 -4.22 -1.69
N ALA A 30 4.73 -3.15 -2.48
CA ALA A 30 5.57 -1.96 -2.36
C ALA A 30 5.38 -1.23 -1.02
N LEU A 31 4.14 -1.10 -0.54
CA LEU A 31 3.81 -0.51 0.77
C LEU A 31 4.25 -1.35 1.98
N ASP A 32 4.55 -2.64 1.81
CA ASP A 32 5.06 -3.47 2.90
C ASP A 32 6.51 -3.11 3.28
N THR A 33 7.21 -2.36 2.44
CA THR A 33 8.55 -1.83 2.71
C THR A 33 8.54 -0.55 3.57
N VAL A 34 9.65 -0.28 4.27
CA VAL A 34 9.79 0.94 5.08
C VAL A 34 9.83 2.17 4.17
N GLU A 35 10.55 2.06 3.06
CA GLU A 35 10.73 3.08 2.04
C GLU A 35 9.40 3.39 1.35
N GLY A 36 8.60 2.37 1.07
CA GLY A 36 7.28 2.54 0.45
C GLY A 36 6.29 3.28 1.34
N ARG A 37 6.26 2.97 2.65
CA ARG A 37 5.45 3.73 3.61
C ARG A 37 5.92 5.18 3.75
N ALA A 38 7.23 5.40 3.75
CA ALA A 38 7.78 6.75 3.78
C ALA A 38 7.36 7.57 2.55
N ALA A 39 7.45 6.98 1.35
CA ALA A 39 7.01 7.61 0.11
C ALA A 39 5.51 7.90 0.10
N TRP A 40 4.68 6.94 0.53
CA TRP A 40 3.24 7.09 0.67
C TRP A 40 2.86 8.28 1.57
N ASN A 41 3.46 8.36 2.77
CA ASN A 41 3.20 9.45 3.70
C ASN A 41 3.63 10.80 3.11
N ALA A 42 4.77 10.85 2.43
CA ALA A 42 5.25 12.07 1.78
C ALA A 42 4.28 12.56 0.70
N TYR A 43 3.81 11.66 -0.18
CA TYR A 43 2.87 12.02 -1.25
C TYR A 43 1.52 12.48 -0.70
N HIS A 44 0.97 11.81 0.31
CA HIS A 44 -0.25 12.27 0.96
C HIS A 44 -0.08 13.61 1.67
N GLN A 45 1.06 13.86 2.30
CA GLN A 45 1.35 15.13 2.95
C GLN A 45 1.43 16.26 1.94
N ILE A 46 2.16 16.08 0.84
CA ILE A 46 2.21 17.05 -0.26
C ILE A 46 0.80 17.32 -0.81
N GLY A 47 0.04 16.26 -1.08
CA GLY A 47 -1.33 16.36 -1.56
C GLY A 47 -2.28 17.04 -0.57
N HIS A 48 -2.05 16.88 0.74
CA HIS A 48 -2.80 17.58 1.78
C HIS A 48 -2.47 19.06 1.79
N THR A 49 -1.19 19.44 1.79
CA THR A 49 -0.73 20.84 1.77
C THR A 49 -1.24 21.59 0.52
N LEU A 50 -1.17 20.97 -0.66
CA LEU A 50 -1.67 21.59 -1.90
C LEU A 50 -3.19 21.80 -1.88
N ARG A 51 -3.94 20.97 -1.15
CA ARG A 51 -5.40 21.10 -1.01
C ARG A 51 -5.79 22.04 0.13
N SER A 52 -5.05 22.08 1.23
CA SER A 52 -5.34 22.95 2.37
C SER A 52 -5.35 24.42 1.98
N ASP A 53 -4.41 24.84 1.13
CA ASP A 53 -4.35 26.21 0.60
C ASP A 53 -5.55 26.54 -0.31
N ARG A 54 -6.17 25.51 -0.90
CA ARG A 54 -7.36 25.62 -1.75
C ARG A 54 -8.67 25.49 -0.95
N CYS A 55 -8.60 25.04 0.30
CA CYS A 55 -9.72 24.88 1.23
C CYS A 55 -9.97 26.13 2.08
N GLY A 56 -9.79 27.33 1.51
CA GLY A 56 -10.09 28.62 2.18
C GLY A 56 -11.59 28.89 2.40
N PHE A 57 -12.42 27.85 2.52
CA PHE A 57 -13.84 27.98 2.82
C PHE A 57 -14.06 27.75 4.31
N GLU A 58 -14.57 28.77 4.99
CA GLU A 58 -15.08 28.65 6.36
C GLU A 58 -16.24 27.63 6.36
N LEU A 59 -16.19 26.68 7.29
CA LEU A 59 -17.30 25.75 7.53
C LEU A 59 -18.45 26.52 8.20
N SER A 60 -19.69 26.03 8.06
CA SER A 60 -20.82 26.67 8.73
C SER A 60 -20.68 26.60 10.25
N ASP A 61 -21.17 27.62 10.95
CA ASP A 61 -21.25 27.61 12.40
C ASP A 61 -21.93 26.32 12.90
N GLY A 62 -21.31 25.68 13.90
CA GLY A 62 -21.83 24.45 14.49
C GLY A 62 -21.63 23.18 13.64
N PHE A 63 -20.92 23.22 12.50
CA PHE A 63 -20.63 22.02 11.69
C PHE A 63 -20.00 20.90 12.52
N ALA A 64 -18.99 21.21 13.33
CA ALA A 64 -18.30 20.24 14.18
C ALA A 64 -19.24 19.60 15.22
N ALA A 65 -20.13 20.39 15.83
CA ALA A 65 -21.11 19.90 16.81
C ALA A 65 -22.14 18.97 16.14
N ASN A 66 -22.62 19.32 14.94
CA ASN A 66 -23.53 18.49 14.16
C ASN A 66 -22.86 17.18 13.72
N LEU A 67 -21.61 17.23 13.27
CA LEU A 67 -20.85 16.04 12.91
C LEU A 67 -20.66 15.11 14.11
N ALA A 68 -20.25 15.65 15.26
CA ALA A 68 -20.08 14.87 16.49
C ALA A 68 -21.39 14.21 16.95
N ALA A 69 -22.51 14.94 16.90
CA ALA A 69 -23.83 14.40 17.24
C ALA A 69 -24.25 13.26 16.30
N ARG A 70 -23.92 13.34 15.01
CA ARG A 70 -24.20 12.26 14.05
C ARG A 70 -23.31 11.04 14.29
N MET A 71 -22.01 11.25 14.49
CA MET A 71 -21.06 10.16 14.81
C MET A 71 -21.42 9.42 16.10
N ALA A 72 -21.92 10.12 17.12
CA ALA A 72 -22.39 9.50 18.37
C ALA A 72 -23.60 8.57 18.18
N ASN A 73 -24.37 8.76 17.10
CA ASN A 73 -25.50 7.92 16.74
C ASN A 73 -25.12 6.79 15.76
N GLU A 74 -23.87 6.73 15.29
CA GLU A 74 -23.40 5.64 14.45
C GLU A 74 -23.17 4.39 15.31
N ALA A 75 -23.59 3.22 14.80
CA ALA A 75 -23.25 1.95 15.43
C ALA A 75 -21.72 1.80 15.45
N PRO A 76 -21.12 1.23 16.51
CA PRO A 76 -19.67 1.04 16.58
C PRO A 76 -19.20 0.31 15.33
N GLY A 77 -18.40 1.01 14.52
CA GLY A 77 -17.90 0.52 13.24
C GLY A 77 -17.24 -0.84 13.43
N ARG A 78 -17.51 -1.77 12.50
CA ARG A 78 -16.91 -3.11 12.49
C ARG A 78 -15.39 -2.96 12.56
N GLN A 79 -14.81 -3.24 13.73
CA GLN A 79 -13.36 -3.29 13.87
C GLN A 79 -12.84 -4.34 12.89
N ALA A 80 -11.94 -3.92 12.00
CA ALA A 80 -11.21 -4.85 11.16
C ALA A 80 -10.37 -5.73 12.10
N THR A 81 -10.84 -6.94 12.37
CA THR A 81 -10.02 -7.94 13.03
C THR A 81 -8.84 -8.21 12.12
N ALA A 82 -7.65 -7.80 12.55
CA ALA A 82 -6.42 -8.04 11.81
C ALA A 82 -6.32 -9.54 11.54
N ARG A 83 -6.55 -9.95 10.29
CA ARG A 83 -6.34 -11.33 9.85
C ARG A 83 -4.85 -11.59 9.99
N LYS A 84 -4.46 -12.31 11.03
CA LYS A 84 -3.10 -12.81 11.22
C LYS A 84 -2.76 -13.66 9.99
N GLY A 85 -2.01 -13.08 9.06
CA GLY A 85 -1.59 -13.75 7.84
C GLY A 85 -0.84 -15.03 8.21
N VAL A 86 -1.38 -16.17 7.79
CA VAL A 86 -0.67 -17.44 7.81
C VAL A 86 0.43 -17.31 6.76
N ARG A 87 1.65 -16.98 7.20
CA ARG A 87 2.84 -17.12 6.36
C ARG A 87 3.00 -18.61 6.09
N ARG A 88 2.57 -19.10 4.91
CA ARG A 88 2.98 -20.42 4.44
C ARG A 88 4.46 -20.31 4.08
N SER A 89 5.32 -20.85 4.93
CA SER A 89 6.68 -21.22 4.55
C SER A 89 6.57 -22.27 3.44
N VAL A 90 6.79 -21.85 2.19
CA VAL A 90 7.11 -22.80 1.12
C VAL A 90 8.50 -23.33 1.44
N GLY A 91 8.56 -24.53 2.00
CA GLY A 91 9.77 -25.30 2.17
C GLY A 91 10.39 -25.58 0.79
N ALA A 92 11.67 -25.29 0.70
CA ALA A 92 12.49 -25.53 -0.47
C ALA A 92 12.84 -27.02 -0.54
N ASP A 93 11.98 -27.81 -1.19
CA ASP A 93 12.34 -29.12 -1.71
C ASP A 93 12.37 -29.02 -3.24
N ASN A 94 13.39 -28.34 -3.77
CA ASN A 94 13.74 -28.44 -5.19
C ASN A 94 15.01 -29.30 -5.30
N GLU A 95 14.82 -30.60 -5.14
CA GLU A 95 15.78 -31.61 -5.56
C GLU A 95 15.77 -31.63 -7.10
N VAL A 96 16.57 -30.76 -7.71
CA VAL A 96 16.87 -30.87 -9.14
C VAL A 96 17.91 -31.97 -9.29
N ALA A 97 17.43 -33.17 -9.58
CA ALA A 97 18.22 -34.25 -10.12
C ALA A 97 19.01 -33.75 -11.34
N ALA A 98 20.32 -33.62 -11.18
CA ALA A 98 21.23 -33.38 -12.29
C ALA A 98 21.31 -34.66 -13.13
N PRO A 99 21.04 -34.60 -14.45
CA PRO A 99 21.29 -35.76 -15.31
C PRO A 99 22.79 -35.94 -15.54
N ASP A 100 23.20 -37.17 -15.29
CA ASP A 100 24.49 -37.78 -15.60
C ASP A 100 24.91 -37.50 -17.06
N VAL A 101 26.05 -36.84 -17.27
CA VAL A 101 26.71 -36.79 -18.58
C VAL A 101 28.18 -37.10 -18.40
N VAL A 102 28.50 -38.35 -18.76
CA VAL A 102 29.81 -38.85 -19.13
C VAL A 102 30.48 -37.89 -20.13
N THR A 103 31.73 -37.48 -19.88
CA THR A 103 32.69 -37.19 -20.96
C THR A 103 34.10 -37.50 -20.50
N SER A 104 34.67 -38.43 -21.25
CA SER A 104 36.03 -38.93 -21.26
C SER A 104 37.08 -37.87 -21.65
N ILE A 105 38.30 -38.06 -21.11
CA ILE A 105 39.65 -37.88 -21.74
C ILE A 105 40.24 -36.45 -21.75
N PRO A 106 41.59 -36.29 -21.75
CA PRO A 106 42.67 -37.30 -21.78
C PRO A 106 43.46 -37.52 -20.50
#